data_AF-A0A7X9QTA9-F1
#
_entry.id   AF-A0A7X9QTA9-F1
#
_cell.length_a   1.000
_cell.length_b   1.000
_cell.length_c   1.000
_cell.angle_alpha   90.00
_cell.angle_beta   90.00
_cell.angle_gamma   90.00
#
_symmetry.space_group_name_H-M   'P 1'
#
loop_
_entity.id
_entity.type
_entity.pdbx_description
1 polymer ?
#
loop_
_entity_poly.entity_id
_entity_poly.type
_entity_poly.pdbx_seq_one_letter_code
_entity_poly.pdbx_strand_id
1 'polypeptide(L)'
;MKKRDAERAVLAQHHQLREVNKRLSELTEITKGVKQTEEIVSVELDSVDQELEQLFSTLGINRDELDLSFEVQEMIEKPILPKNLDHLKPLPLLPFSNEKEYFDSVNEYLTKHGFDETKDPLLEVLGTERAKQSLQKYDQMFGKLPWDQWDYSIVAFASLVAVLVDFFIVKIPKDMDFKGKHYEGSPMTKFLNEKCEIIMGKSGNDSSSDQPFYQWLGQMQKKLENYAKVPYDLSRNDQAGGINIDGLSPKLHRLMSLGHDPILGFVFGVIDILRGTMTTIDKNGILHVVNTGNASSNVLEAILKVFAHTLSDIPTPAGVQPPFFSLLQCINTKSPFTLRENGATVSYTNVARFMYSNGYDLRHFATMSLVPGIIELVIRIYYNMKNFKSLFTKNKNIQHKCKLASMLTMAHSVTMGGNVVKMWISGWNPVAFNWSEFLAMSKSYVTTIKLQKERQNEIDDYFTKAWEEIYSRSL
;
A
#
# COMPACT_ATOMS: atom_id res chain seq x y z
N MET A 1 8.68 8.21 -28.75
CA MET A 1 9.94 7.59 -28.33
C MET A 1 9.70 6.24 -27.63
N LYS A 2 10.21 5.13 -28.17
CA LYS A 2 10.18 3.84 -27.44
C LYS A 2 11.35 3.83 -26.45
N LYS A 3 11.10 3.32 -25.23
CA LYS A 3 12.09 3.29 -24.14
C LYS A 3 13.44 2.70 -24.56
N ARG A 4 13.41 1.63 -25.36
CA ARG A 4 14.61 0.92 -25.85
C ARG A 4 15.47 1.74 -26.82
N ASP A 5 14.85 2.58 -27.64
CA ASP A 5 15.57 3.40 -28.63
C ASP A 5 16.40 4.47 -27.91
N ALA A 6 15.85 5.05 -26.84
CA ALA A 6 16.57 6.01 -25.98
C ALA A 6 17.73 5.35 -25.22
N GLU A 7 17.54 4.15 -24.67
CA GLU A 7 18.60 3.39 -23.98
C GLU A 7 19.78 3.08 -24.91
N ARG A 8 19.50 2.69 -26.17
CA ARG A 8 20.52 2.47 -27.20
C ARG A 8 21.25 3.74 -27.60
N ALA A 9 20.54 4.86 -27.70
CA ALA A 9 21.17 6.16 -27.98
C ALA A 9 22.15 6.56 -26.86
N VAL A 10 21.80 6.34 -25.60
CA VAL A 10 22.70 6.58 -24.46
C VAL A 10 23.96 5.69 -24.53
N LEU A 11 23.82 4.42 -24.91
CA LEU A 11 24.97 3.54 -25.12
C LEU A 11 25.90 4.03 -26.23
N ALA A 12 25.34 4.43 -27.37
CA ALA A 12 26.12 4.96 -28.48
C ALA A 12 26.88 6.25 -28.08
N GLN A 13 26.20 7.17 -27.41
CA GLN A 13 26.80 8.41 -26.88
C GLN A 13 27.89 8.12 -25.85
N HIS A 14 27.67 7.15 -24.95
CA HIS A 14 28.67 6.74 -23.97
C HIS A 14 29.94 6.21 -24.65
N HIS A 15 29.78 5.38 -25.69
CA HIS A 15 30.91 4.89 -26.48
C HIS A 15 31.65 6.03 -27.19
N GLN A 16 30.92 6.93 -27.85
CA GLN A 16 31.51 8.12 -28.50
C GLN A 16 32.33 8.95 -27.51
N LEU A 17 31.80 9.21 -26.31
CA LEU A 17 32.47 10.00 -25.28
C LEU A 17 33.73 9.32 -24.75
N ARG A 18 33.72 7.97 -24.64
CA ARG A 18 34.90 7.20 -24.27
C ARG A 18 36.01 7.28 -25.33
N GLU A 19 35.63 7.19 -26.61
CA GLU A 19 36.57 7.38 -27.71
C GLU A 19 37.14 8.80 -27.74
N VAL A 20 36.30 9.84 -27.53
CA VAL A 20 36.76 11.22 -27.40
C VAL A 20 37.80 11.37 -26.29
N ASN A 21 37.52 10.85 -25.09
CA ASN A 21 38.45 10.94 -23.95
C ASN A 21 39.77 10.20 -24.22
N LYS A 22 39.71 9.05 -24.89
CA LYS A 22 40.91 8.32 -25.32
C LYS A 22 41.74 9.15 -26.30
N ARG A 23 41.11 9.74 -27.32
CA ARG A 23 41.78 10.62 -28.28
C ARG A 23 42.37 11.86 -27.63
N LEU A 24 41.65 12.47 -26.69
CA LEU A 24 42.15 13.64 -25.96
C LEU A 24 43.37 13.29 -25.11
N SER A 25 43.39 12.08 -24.53
CA SER A 25 44.56 11.57 -23.80
C SER A 25 45.76 11.34 -24.75
N GLU A 26 45.54 10.69 -25.90
CA GLU A 26 46.56 10.50 -26.95
C GLU A 26 47.15 11.83 -27.42
N LEU A 27 46.30 12.83 -27.70
CA LEU A 27 46.72 14.17 -28.10
C LEU A 27 47.50 14.91 -27.00
N THR A 28 47.09 14.74 -25.73
CA THR A 28 47.80 15.34 -24.59
C THR A 28 49.21 14.75 -24.46
N GLU A 29 49.36 13.45 -24.66
CA GLU A 29 50.65 12.76 -24.65
C GLU A 29 51.55 13.21 -25.81
N ILE A 30 51.01 13.31 -27.03
CA ILE A 30 51.73 13.84 -28.19
C ILE A 30 52.18 15.28 -27.93
N THR A 31 51.30 16.13 -27.42
CA THR A 31 51.61 17.54 -27.11
C THR A 31 52.74 17.64 -26.08
N LYS A 32 52.75 16.76 -25.08
CA LYS A 32 53.83 16.69 -24.09
C LYS A 32 55.17 16.29 -24.73
N GLY A 33 55.16 15.31 -25.63
CA GLY A 33 56.36 14.89 -26.37
C GLY A 33 56.92 15.99 -27.29
N VAL A 34 56.04 16.76 -27.95
CA VAL A 34 56.45 17.92 -28.77
C VAL A 34 57.13 18.98 -27.91
N LYS A 35 56.55 19.33 -26.75
CA LYS A 35 57.18 20.29 -25.82
C LYS A 35 58.56 19.86 -25.33
N GLN A 36 58.74 18.57 -25.03
CA GLN A 36 60.04 18.04 -24.63
C GLN A 36 61.07 18.12 -25.77
N THR A 37 60.63 17.93 -27.01
CA THR A 37 61.51 18.05 -28.19
C THR A 37 61.91 19.51 -28.41
N GLU A 38 60.97 20.45 -28.23
CA GLU A 38 61.24 21.90 -28.30
C GLU A 38 62.27 22.33 -27.24
N GLU A 39 62.14 21.84 -26.01
CA GLU A 39 63.13 22.08 -24.95
C GLU A 39 64.52 21.54 -25.32
N ILE A 40 64.62 20.31 -25.85
CA ILE A 40 65.89 19.72 -26.28
C ILE A 40 66.53 20.53 -27.40
N VAL A 41 65.76 20.90 -28.44
CA VAL A 41 66.26 21.69 -29.57
C VAL A 41 66.73 23.07 -29.11
N SER A 42 66.03 23.71 -28.17
CA SER A 42 66.49 25.00 -27.61
C SER A 42 67.84 24.88 -26.90
N VAL A 43 68.05 23.80 -26.14
CA VAL A 43 69.32 23.54 -25.44
C VAL A 43 70.45 23.22 -26.44
N GLU A 44 70.16 22.46 -27.50
CA GLU A 44 71.13 22.20 -28.57
C GLU A 44 71.50 23.49 -29.32
N LEU A 45 70.54 24.34 -29.65
CA LEU A 45 70.79 25.64 -30.28
C LEU A 45 71.67 26.54 -29.41
N ASP A 46 71.37 26.64 -28.11
CA ASP A 46 72.18 27.41 -27.16
C ASP A 46 73.63 26.87 -27.08
N SER A 47 73.80 25.55 -27.17
CA SER A 47 75.13 24.92 -27.17
C SER A 47 75.92 25.22 -28.45
N VAL A 48 75.25 25.20 -29.61
CA VAL A 48 75.85 25.53 -30.91
C VAL A 48 76.23 27.00 -30.96
N ASP A 49 75.40 27.89 -30.40
CA ASP A 49 75.72 29.32 -30.28
C ASP A 49 76.96 29.54 -29.41
N GLN A 50 77.11 28.81 -28.30
CA GLN A 50 78.32 28.86 -27.47
C GLN A 50 79.57 28.35 -28.19
N GLU A 51 79.47 27.26 -28.96
CA GLU A 51 80.59 26.75 -29.76
C GLU A 51 81.01 27.75 -30.85
N LEU A 52 80.04 28.39 -31.50
CA LEU A 52 80.28 29.47 -32.47
C LEU A 52 80.99 30.67 -31.83
N GLU A 53 80.54 31.11 -30.65
CA GLU A 53 81.21 32.18 -29.90
C GLU A 53 82.67 31.83 -29.56
N GLN A 54 82.92 30.60 -29.13
CA GLN A 54 84.28 30.12 -28.86
C GLN A 54 85.15 30.12 -30.12
N LEU A 55 84.62 29.65 -31.25
CA LEU A 55 85.33 29.67 -32.54
C LEU A 55 85.67 31.10 -32.99
N PHE A 56 84.72 32.03 -32.92
CA PHE A 56 84.96 33.44 -33.26
C PHE A 56 86.01 34.07 -32.35
N SER A 57 85.97 33.77 -31.04
CA SER A 57 86.99 34.24 -30.09
C SER A 57 88.39 33.70 -30.42
N THR A 58 88.48 32.45 -30.87
CA THR A 58 89.75 31.79 -31.22
C THR A 58 90.34 32.35 -32.52
N LEU A 59 89.49 32.76 -33.46
CA LEU A 59 89.88 33.34 -34.74
C LEU A 59 90.12 34.87 -34.67
N GLY A 60 89.83 35.50 -33.53
CA GLY A 60 90.02 36.95 -33.31
C GLY A 60 89.06 37.83 -34.11
N ILE A 61 87.88 37.31 -34.46
CA ILE A 61 86.88 37.98 -35.30
C ILE A 61 85.71 38.43 -34.41
N ASN A 62 85.30 39.69 -34.53
CA ASN A 62 84.17 40.23 -33.78
C ASN A 62 82.84 39.92 -34.50
N ARG A 63 81.91 39.24 -33.83
CA ARG A 63 80.68 38.69 -34.42
C ARG A 63 79.80 39.77 -35.07
N ASP A 64 79.83 41.00 -34.54
CA ASP A 64 78.99 42.12 -34.98
C ASP A 64 79.54 42.89 -36.21
N GLU A 65 80.78 42.62 -36.64
CA GLU A 65 81.40 43.28 -37.82
C GLU A 65 81.29 42.47 -39.12
N LEU A 66 80.71 41.26 -39.05
CA LEU A 66 80.47 40.39 -40.19
C LEU A 66 79.12 40.73 -40.85
N ASP A 67 79.15 41.46 -41.97
CA ASP A 67 77.99 41.62 -42.84
C ASP A 67 77.78 40.34 -43.67
N LEU A 68 77.23 39.32 -43.01
CA LEU A 68 76.76 38.10 -43.66
C LEU A 68 75.35 38.34 -44.18
N SER A 69 75.25 38.98 -45.35
CA SER A 69 74.05 38.90 -46.18
C SER A 69 73.95 37.51 -46.80
N PHE A 70 73.59 36.52 -45.97
CA PHE A 70 73.06 35.27 -46.49
C PHE A 70 71.63 35.55 -46.95
N GLU A 71 71.36 35.40 -48.25
CA GLU A 71 70.00 35.11 -48.68
C GLU A 71 69.63 33.79 -48.01
N VAL A 72 68.98 33.87 -46.85
CA VAL A 72 68.21 32.76 -46.31
C VAL A 72 67.09 32.57 -47.32
N GLN A 73 67.33 31.72 -48.31
CA GLN A 73 66.25 31.12 -49.04
C GLN A 73 65.41 30.48 -47.94
N GLU A 74 64.18 30.97 -47.74
CA GLU A 74 63.19 30.34 -46.86
C GLU A 74 63.03 28.89 -47.34
N MET A 75 63.91 28.00 -46.89
CA MET A 75 63.52 26.65 -46.61
C MET A 75 62.55 26.83 -45.45
N ILE A 76 61.28 26.99 -45.81
CA ILE A 76 60.18 26.58 -44.96
C ILE A 76 60.43 25.08 -44.77
N GLU A 77 61.36 24.73 -43.86
CA GLU A 77 61.36 23.42 -43.25
C GLU A 77 59.97 23.32 -42.67
N LYS A 78 59.16 22.48 -43.31
CA LYS A 78 57.85 22.10 -42.78
C LYS A 78 58.09 21.84 -41.30
N PRO A 79 57.28 22.43 -40.39
CA PRO A 79 57.42 22.16 -38.98
C PRO A 79 57.56 20.65 -38.83
N ILE A 80 58.56 20.22 -38.05
CA ILE A 80 58.80 18.81 -37.76
C ILE A 80 57.58 18.32 -36.98
N LEU A 81 56.50 18.05 -37.71
CA LEU A 81 55.31 17.42 -37.20
C LEU A 81 55.77 16.02 -36.78
N PRO A 82 55.46 15.59 -35.54
CA PRO A 82 55.77 14.23 -35.13
C PRO A 82 55.24 13.27 -36.19
N LYS A 83 56.12 12.40 -36.68
CA LYS A 83 55.98 11.60 -37.91
C LYS A 83 54.85 10.55 -37.91
N ASN A 84 53.84 10.66 -37.05
CA ASN A 84 52.75 9.70 -37.00
C ASN A 84 51.46 10.30 -36.40
N LEU A 85 50.75 11.13 -37.16
CA LEU A 85 49.37 11.53 -36.84
C LEU A 85 48.31 10.74 -37.64
N ASP A 86 48.74 9.90 -38.60
CA ASP A 86 47.87 9.19 -39.55
C ASP A 86 46.91 8.17 -38.90
N HIS A 87 47.16 7.79 -37.65
CA HIS A 87 46.32 6.89 -36.87
C HIS A 87 45.14 7.59 -36.15
N LEU A 88 45.09 8.93 -36.16
CA LEU A 88 44.01 9.73 -35.62
C LEU A 88 42.86 9.80 -36.63
N LYS A 89 41.88 8.92 -36.48
CA LYS A 89 40.66 8.92 -37.30
C LYS A 89 39.67 9.99 -36.80
N PRO A 90 38.88 10.61 -37.71
CA PRO A 90 37.84 11.55 -37.32
C PRO A 90 36.82 10.88 -36.41
N LEU A 91 36.32 11.66 -35.42
CA LEU A 91 35.31 11.20 -34.49
C LEU A 91 34.03 10.82 -35.25
N PRO A 92 33.40 9.68 -34.93
CA PRO A 92 32.19 9.25 -35.61
C PRO A 92 31.02 10.13 -35.14
N LEU A 93 30.65 11.11 -35.96
CA LEU A 93 29.43 11.89 -35.78
C LEU A 93 28.23 11.13 -36.36
N LEU A 94 27.09 11.16 -35.68
CA LEU A 94 25.84 10.57 -36.16
C LEU A 94 25.07 11.64 -36.95
N PRO A 95 24.89 11.49 -38.27
CA PRO A 95 24.07 12.41 -39.04
C PRO A 95 22.58 12.21 -38.70
N PHE A 96 21.83 13.30 -38.53
CA PHE A 96 20.38 13.20 -38.36
C PHE A 96 19.65 14.45 -38.86
N SER A 97 18.53 14.25 -39.56
CA SER A 97 17.59 15.33 -39.94
C SER A 97 16.25 15.20 -39.20
N ASN A 98 15.92 13.99 -38.74
CA ASN A 98 14.71 13.68 -37.98
C ASN A 98 14.97 12.59 -36.93
N GLU A 99 14.03 12.44 -35.98
CA GLU A 99 14.14 11.50 -34.84
C GLU A 99 14.31 10.03 -35.29
N LYS A 100 13.68 9.64 -36.41
CA LYS A 100 13.73 8.26 -36.91
C LYS A 100 15.10 7.94 -37.51
N GLU A 101 15.63 8.82 -38.36
CA GLU A 101 16.98 8.72 -38.92
C GLU A 101 18.06 8.70 -37.83
N TYR A 102 17.86 9.47 -36.75
CA TYR A 102 18.77 9.45 -35.62
C TYR A 102 18.86 8.05 -34.99
N PHE A 103 17.72 7.43 -34.67
CA PHE A 103 17.71 6.09 -34.06
C PHE A 103 18.18 4.99 -35.02
N ASP A 104 17.89 5.12 -36.31
CA ASP A 104 18.42 4.20 -37.33
C ASP A 104 19.96 4.31 -37.39
N SER A 105 20.51 5.52 -37.36
CA SER A 105 21.96 5.78 -37.32
C SER A 105 22.61 5.27 -36.02
N VAL A 106 21.92 5.39 -34.88
CA VAL A 106 22.36 4.83 -33.59
C VAL A 106 22.47 3.31 -33.68
N ASN A 107 21.46 2.63 -34.23
CA ASN A 107 21.48 1.17 -34.36
C ASN A 107 22.59 0.70 -35.31
N GLU A 108 22.77 1.38 -36.45
CA GLU A 108 23.85 1.08 -37.39
C GLU A 108 25.22 1.28 -36.73
N TYR A 109 25.38 2.36 -35.97
CA TYR A 109 26.61 2.65 -35.23
C TYR A 109 26.93 1.57 -34.19
N LEU A 110 25.96 1.15 -33.39
CA LEU A 110 26.13 0.10 -32.39
C LEU A 110 26.52 -1.23 -33.04
N THR A 111 25.85 -1.60 -34.14
CA THR A 111 26.15 -2.81 -34.92
C THR A 111 27.57 -2.77 -35.46
N LYS A 112 27.97 -1.64 -36.06
CA LYS A 112 29.31 -1.44 -36.63
C LYS A 112 30.42 -1.56 -35.61
N HIS A 113 30.17 -1.17 -34.36
CA HIS A 113 31.14 -1.25 -33.26
C HIS A 113 31.05 -2.54 -32.43
N GLY A 114 30.23 -3.52 -32.87
CA GLY A 114 30.16 -4.85 -32.29
C GLY A 114 29.41 -4.95 -30.97
N PHE A 115 28.50 -4.00 -30.68
CA PHE A 115 27.63 -4.08 -29.50
C PHE A 115 26.54 -5.14 -29.69
N ASP A 116 26.25 -5.90 -28.62
CA ASP A 116 25.28 -6.99 -28.65
C ASP A 116 23.86 -6.43 -28.44
N GLU A 117 23.05 -6.45 -29.50
CA GLU A 117 21.69 -5.93 -29.49
C GLU A 117 20.71 -6.64 -28.53
N THR A 118 21.09 -7.83 -28.05
CA THR A 118 20.29 -8.65 -27.13
C THR A 118 20.53 -8.32 -25.66
N LYS A 119 21.63 -7.63 -25.35
CA LYS A 119 21.96 -7.20 -23.98
C LYS A 119 21.30 -5.87 -23.62
N ASP A 120 21.17 -5.63 -22.32
CA ASP A 120 20.62 -4.38 -21.78
C ASP A 120 21.64 -3.24 -22.01
N PRO A 121 21.30 -2.21 -22.82
CA PRO A 121 22.21 -1.11 -23.13
C PRO A 121 22.67 -0.35 -21.89
N LEU A 122 21.83 -0.22 -20.85
CA LEU A 122 22.18 0.48 -19.63
C LEU A 122 23.16 -0.31 -18.77
N LEU A 123 23.06 -1.65 -18.77
CA LEU A 123 24.05 -2.50 -18.09
C LEU A 123 25.42 -2.42 -18.78
N GLU A 124 25.48 -2.24 -20.09
CA GLU A 124 26.73 -2.06 -20.82
C GLU A 124 27.37 -0.69 -20.54
N VAL A 125 26.57 0.37 -20.41
CA VAL A 125 27.04 1.71 -20.02
C VAL A 125 27.57 1.72 -18.58
N LEU A 126 26.84 1.12 -17.64
CA LEU A 126 27.19 1.15 -16.22
C LEU A 126 28.29 0.14 -15.90
N GLY A 127 28.31 -1.01 -16.57
CA GLY A 127 29.07 -2.19 -16.17
C GLY A 127 28.41 -2.95 -15.03
N THR A 128 28.68 -4.25 -14.93
CA THR A 128 28.05 -5.17 -13.96
C THR A 128 28.29 -4.76 -12.51
N GLU A 129 29.50 -4.34 -12.16
CA GLU A 129 29.85 -3.95 -10.78
C GLU A 129 29.14 -2.69 -10.32
N ARG A 130 29.09 -1.63 -11.15
CA ARG A 130 28.38 -0.40 -10.79
C ARG A 130 26.87 -0.63 -10.77
N ALA A 131 26.33 -1.42 -11.70
CA ALA A 131 24.92 -1.80 -11.68
C ALA A 131 24.57 -2.53 -10.39
N LYS A 132 25.41 -3.48 -9.96
CA LYS A 132 25.26 -4.20 -8.68
C LYS A 132 25.34 -3.26 -7.47
N GLN A 133 26.29 -2.32 -7.46
CA GLN A 133 26.39 -1.32 -6.39
C GLN A 133 25.16 -0.41 -6.33
N SER A 134 24.64 0.04 -7.48
CA SER A 134 23.41 0.83 -7.57
C SER A 134 22.19 0.07 -7.07
N LEU A 135 22.07 -1.21 -7.44
CA LEU A 135 21.02 -2.10 -6.93
C LEU A 135 21.15 -2.31 -5.42
N GLN A 136 22.35 -2.52 -4.90
CA GLN A 136 22.58 -2.63 -3.46
C GLN A 136 22.21 -1.35 -2.70
N LYS A 137 22.55 -0.18 -3.25
CA LYS A 137 22.18 1.11 -2.66
C LYS A 137 20.66 1.32 -2.68
N TYR A 138 20.01 0.97 -3.79
CA TYR A 138 18.56 0.96 -3.88
C TYR A 138 17.95 0.02 -2.84
N ASP A 139 18.47 -1.21 -2.71
CA ASP A 139 17.96 -2.19 -1.75
C ASP A 139 18.18 -1.76 -0.29
N GLN A 140 19.27 -1.06 0.02
CA GLN A 140 19.51 -0.52 1.35
C GLN A 140 18.54 0.64 1.69
N MET A 141 18.22 1.49 0.71
CA MET A 141 17.36 2.65 0.92
C MET A 141 15.87 2.30 0.83
N PHE A 142 15.51 1.43 -0.10
CA PHE A 142 14.15 1.18 -0.55
C PHE A 142 13.87 -0.31 -0.80
N GLY A 143 14.78 -1.20 -0.43
CA GLY A 143 14.65 -2.62 -0.74
C GLY A 143 13.48 -3.30 -0.03
N LYS A 144 13.44 -4.62 -0.18
CA LYS A 144 12.40 -5.47 0.42
C LYS A 144 12.31 -5.20 1.92
N LEU A 145 11.13 -5.40 2.49
CA LEU A 145 10.91 -5.36 3.93
C LEU A 145 11.01 -6.79 4.48
N PRO A 146 12.21 -7.37 4.66
CA PRO A 146 12.33 -8.76 5.07
C PRO A 146 11.76 -8.91 6.48
N TRP A 147 11.02 -10.01 6.62
CA TRP A 147 10.63 -10.52 7.92
C TRP A 147 11.76 -11.39 8.43
N ASP A 148 12.11 -11.22 9.70
CA ASP A 148 13.01 -12.17 10.34
C ASP A 148 12.25 -13.40 10.84
N GLN A 149 12.98 -14.40 11.30
CA GLN A 149 12.42 -15.65 11.79
C GLN A 149 11.40 -15.42 12.94
N TRP A 150 11.63 -14.40 13.77
CA TRP A 150 10.74 -14.05 14.87
C TRP A 150 9.46 -13.36 14.38
N ASP A 151 9.54 -12.54 13.33
CA ASP A 151 8.38 -11.92 12.69
C ASP A 151 7.44 -13.00 12.11
N TYR A 152 7.99 -14.03 11.45
CA TYR A 152 7.18 -15.16 10.98
C TYR A 152 6.60 -15.96 12.16
N SER A 153 7.42 -16.22 13.19
CA SER A 153 7.00 -17.01 14.35
C SER A 153 5.86 -16.34 15.13
N ILE A 154 5.93 -15.02 15.33
CA ILE A 154 4.87 -14.30 16.04
C ILE A 154 3.59 -14.21 15.23
N VAL A 155 3.68 -14.04 13.91
CA VAL A 155 2.50 -14.05 13.01
C VAL A 155 1.82 -15.41 13.07
N ALA A 156 2.61 -16.49 12.97
CA ALA A 156 2.08 -17.86 13.08
C ALA A 156 1.45 -18.13 14.45
N PHE A 157 2.13 -17.74 15.53
CA PHE A 157 1.64 -17.89 16.90
C PHE A 157 0.35 -17.11 17.15
N ALA A 158 0.32 -15.82 16.79
CA ALA A 158 -0.86 -14.97 16.96
C ALA A 158 -2.06 -15.53 16.19
N SER A 159 -1.84 -15.96 14.94
CA SER A 159 -2.89 -16.56 14.11
C SER A 159 -3.40 -17.87 14.71
N LEU A 160 -2.50 -18.75 15.17
CA LEU A 160 -2.88 -20.01 15.81
C LEU A 160 -3.75 -19.78 17.05
N VAL A 161 -3.33 -18.88 17.95
CA VAL A 161 -4.11 -18.54 19.15
C VAL A 161 -5.47 -17.96 18.77
N ALA A 162 -5.52 -17.04 17.80
CA ALA A 162 -6.77 -16.44 17.34
C ALA A 162 -7.74 -17.46 16.73
N VAL A 163 -7.23 -18.42 15.94
CA VAL A 163 -8.02 -19.53 15.40
C VAL A 163 -8.56 -20.41 16.53
N LEU A 164 -7.74 -20.78 17.51
CA LEU A 164 -8.20 -21.58 18.66
C LEU A 164 -9.31 -20.85 19.44
N VAL A 165 -9.16 -19.54 19.66
CA VAL A 165 -10.22 -18.73 20.29
C VAL A 165 -11.49 -18.70 19.43
N ASP A 166 -11.36 -18.58 18.11
CA ASP A 166 -12.51 -18.61 17.19
C ASP A 166 -13.28 -19.95 17.27
N PHE A 167 -12.55 -21.06 17.42
CA PHE A 167 -13.11 -22.41 17.50
C PHE A 167 -13.73 -22.75 18.85
N PHE A 168 -13.08 -22.39 19.96
CA PHE A 168 -13.50 -22.85 21.29
C PHE A 168 -14.33 -21.82 22.06
N ILE A 169 -14.08 -20.53 21.84
CA ILE A 169 -14.74 -19.45 22.58
C ILE A 169 -15.78 -18.76 21.70
N VAL A 170 -15.46 -18.39 20.47
CA VAL A 170 -16.40 -17.66 19.60
C VAL A 170 -17.48 -18.57 19.03
N LYS A 171 -17.15 -19.77 18.54
CA LYS A 171 -18.12 -20.76 18.02
C LYS A 171 -19.20 -20.10 17.11
N ILE A 172 -20.45 -20.55 17.22
CA ILE A 172 -21.66 -19.94 16.65
C ILE A 172 -22.43 -19.17 17.74
N PRO A 173 -23.34 -18.23 17.41
CA PRO A 173 -23.96 -17.34 18.41
C PRO A 173 -24.78 -18.05 19.50
N LYS A 174 -25.49 -19.12 19.17
CA LYS A 174 -26.34 -19.88 20.10
C LYS A 174 -26.41 -21.34 19.70
N ASP A 175 -26.85 -22.18 20.62
CA ASP A 175 -27.09 -23.61 20.33
C ASP A 175 -28.14 -23.74 19.23
N MET A 176 -27.85 -24.53 18.20
CA MET A 176 -28.79 -24.77 17.12
C MET A 176 -28.52 -26.08 16.39
N ASP A 177 -29.60 -26.65 15.86
CA ASP A 177 -29.51 -27.73 14.88
C ASP A 177 -29.41 -27.14 13.47
N PHE A 178 -28.39 -27.53 12.73
CA PHE A 178 -28.18 -27.12 11.35
C PHE A 178 -27.87 -28.35 10.49
N LYS A 179 -28.70 -28.60 9.48
CA LYS A 179 -28.58 -29.77 8.57
C LYS A 179 -28.40 -31.09 9.32
N GLY A 180 -29.28 -31.34 10.29
CA GLY A 180 -29.33 -32.59 11.04
C GLY A 180 -28.22 -32.79 12.08
N LYS A 181 -27.35 -31.78 12.29
CA LYS A 181 -26.31 -31.82 13.32
C LYS A 181 -26.52 -30.71 14.34
N HIS A 182 -26.34 -31.05 15.62
CA HIS A 182 -26.36 -30.10 16.71
C HIS A 182 -25.01 -29.38 16.81
N TYR A 183 -25.05 -28.06 16.98
CA TYR A 183 -23.87 -27.22 17.19
C TYR A 183 -24.03 -26.40 18.46
N GLU A 184 -23.01 -26.43 19.31
CA GLU A 184 -22.97 -25.64 20.53
C GLU A 184 -22.65 -24.17 20.24
N GLY A 185 -23.39 -23.29 20.88
CA GLY A 185 -23.17 -21.86 20.91
C GLY A 185 -21.96 -21.43 21.73
N SER A 186 -21.54 -20.19 21.48
CA SER A 186 -20.47 -19.53 22.18
C SER A 186 -20.76 -19.40 23.68
N PRO A 187 -19.86 -19.84 24.57
CA PRO A 187 -19.97 -19.52 26.00
C PRO A 187 -19.92 -18.01 26.25
N MET A 188 -19.13 -17.26 25.46
CA MET A 188 -18.99 -15.81 25.62
C MET A 188 -20.25 -15.06 25.15
N THR A 189 -20.85 -15.46 24.02
CA THR A 189 -22.12 -14.86 23.59
C THR A 189 -23.26 -15.19 24.55
N LYS A 190 -23.31 -16.42 25.09
CA LYS A 190 -24.25 -16.79 26.18
C LYS A 190 -24.08 -15.89 27.40
N PHE A 191 -22.84 -15.70 27.87
CA PHE A 191 -22.54 -14.78 28.98
C PHE A 191 -23.02 -13.35 28.70
N LEU A 192 -22.75 -12.80 27.51
CA LEU A 192 -23.22 -11.45 27.16
C LEU A 192 -24.74 -11.36 27.09
N ASN A 193 -25.42 -12.39 26.58
CA ASN A 193 -26.87 -12.46 26.54
C ASN A 193 -27.47 -12.49 27.95
N GLU A 194 -26.93 -13.29 28.86
CA GLU A 194 -27.36 -13.32 30.28
C GLU A 194 -27.23 -11.93 30.92
N LYS A 195 -26.11 -11.21 30.68
CA LYS A 195 -25.96 -9.84 31.19
C LYS A 195 -26.98 -8.88 30.59
N CYS A 196 -27.30 -9.01 29.30
CA CYS A 196 -28.32 -8.21 28.65
C CYS A 196 -29.74 -8.52 29.20
N GLU A 197 -30.04 -9.78 29.50
CA GLU A 197 -31.31 -10.19 30.11
C GLU A 197 -31.50 -9.60 31.51
N ILE A 198 -30.41 -9.51 32.31
CA ILE A 198 -30.42 -8.80 33.60
C ILE A 198 -30.71 -7.31 33.40
N ILE A 199 -30.06 -6.64 32.44
CA ILE A 199 -30.30 -5.22 32.10
C ILE A 199 -31.77 -4.99 31.72
N MET A 200 -32.35 -5.92 30.96
CA MET A 200 -33.75 -5.85 30.52
C MET A 200 -34.77 -6.27 31.59
N GLY A 201 -34.32 -6.71 32.78
CA GLY A 201 -35.19 -7.19 33.86
C GLY A 201 -35.92 -8.49 33.53
N LYS A 202 -35.34 -9.33 32.65
CA LYS A 202 -35.92 -10.62 32.21
C LYS A 202 -35.21 -11.84 32.81
N SER A 203 -34.22 -11.62 33.67
CA SER A 203 -33.52 -12.69 34.37
C SER A 203 -34.48 -13.48 35.26
N GLY A 204 -34.59 -14.79 35.03
CA GLY A 204 -35.38 -15.70 35.88
C GLY A 204 -34.76 -15.97 37.27
N ASN A 205 -33.56 -15.45 37.54
CA ASN A 205 -32.92 -15.48 38.85
C ASN A 205 -33.23 -14.19 39.64
N ASP A 206 -33.70 -14.36 40.88
CA ASP A 206 -33.95 -13.29 41.87
C ASP A 206 -32.70 -12.44 42.18
N SER A 207 -31.50 -12.87 41.78
CA SER A 207 -30.24 -12.15 41.98
C SER A 207 -30.13 -10.80 41.24
N SER A 208 -31.11 -10.42 40.41
CA SER A 208 -31.14 -9.12 39.73
C SER A 208 -31.41 -7.94 40.69
N SER A 209 -32.00 -8.20 41.86
CA SER A 209 -32.20 -7.19 42.93
C SER A 209 -30.90 -6.73 43.60
N ASP A 210 -29.83 -7.53 43.51
CA ASP A 210 -28.61 -7.34 44.33
C ASP A 210 -27.44 -6.72 43.55
N GLN A 211 -27.65 -6.31 42.29
CA GLN A 211 -26.59 -5.71 41.46
C GLN A 211 -26.96 -4.29 41.00
N PRO A 212 -26.64 -3.26 41.81
CA PRO A 212 -26.98 -1.86 41.55
C PRO A 212 -26.55 -1.35 40.16
N PHE A 213 -25.41 -1.83 39.66
CA PHE A 213 -24.88 -1.46 38.36
C PHE A 213 -25.80 -1.86 37.19
N TYR A 214 -26.33 -3.09 37.19
CA TYR A 214 -27.20 -3.55 36.10
C TYR A 214 -28.59 -2.93 36.16
N GLN A 215 -29.10 -2.63 37.37
CA GLN A 215 -30.33 -1.86 37.52
C GLN A 215 -30.18 -0.44 36.98
N TRP A 216 -29.05 0.21 37.28
CA TRP A 216 -28.74 1.52 36.70
C TRP A 216 -28.68 1.46 35.16
N LEU A 217 -28.03 0.45 34.59
CA LEU A 217 -28.03 0.23 33.13
C LEU A 217 -29.44 0.03 32.57
N GLY A 218 -30.30 -0.75 33.24
CA GLY A 218 -31.70 -0.94 32.84
C GLY A 218 -32.51 0.36 32.90
N GLN A 219 -32.29 1.20 33.91
CA GLN A 219 -32.91 2.53 33.98
C GLN A 219 -32.41 3.45 32.86
N MET A 220 -31.10 3.42 32.56
CA MET A 220 -30.53 4.19 31.45
C MET A 220 -31.10 3.73 30.11
N GLN A 221 -31.20 2.41 29.88
CA GLN A 221 -31.81 1.83 28.68
C GLN A 221 -33.22 2.38 28.48
N LYS A 222 -34.08 2.33 29.51
CA LYS A 222 -35.45 2.87 29.45
C LYS A 222 -35.49 4.37 29.16
N LYS A 223 -34.58 5.16 29.73
CA LYS A 223 -34.49 6.60 29.45
C LYS A 223 -34.09 6.87 28.00
N LEU A 224 -33.12 6.12 27.47
CA LEU A 224 -32.68 6.22 26.09
C LEU A 224 -33.78 5.83 25.11
N GLU A 225 -34.49 4.72 25.34
CA GLU A 225 -35.62 4.26 24.52
C GLU A 225 -36.75 5.31 24.46
N ASN A 226 -37.07 5.93 25.60
CA ASN A 226 -38.09 6.98 25.66
C ASN A 226 -37.67 8.26 24.95
N TYR A 227 -36.39 8.65 25.05
CA TYR A 227 -35.85 9.85 24.43
C TYR A 227 -35.69 9.70 22.91
N ALA A 228 -35.20 8.53 22.47
CA ALA A 228 -34.75 8.28 21.12
C ALA A 228 -35.81 7.54 20.28
N LYS A 229 -37.03 8.09 20.24
CA LYS A 229 -38.05 7.64 19.27
C LYS A 229 -37.68 8.16 17.89
N VAL A 230 -37.58 7.24 16.93
CA VAL A 230 -37.07 7.52 15.58
C VAL A 230 -38.04 6.97 14.53
N PRO A 231 -38.15 7.62 13.36
CA PRO A 231 -39.12 7.22 12.33
C PRO A 231 -38.80 5.88 11.68
N TYR A 232 -37.54 5.43 11.74
CA TYR A 232 -37.07 4.19 11.13
C TYR A 232 -37.23 2.92 12.00
N ASP A 233 -37.87 3.04 13.17
CA ASP A 233 -38.13 1.94 14.12
C ASP A 233 -39.51 1.25 13.89
N LEU A 234 -40.11 1.45 12.72
CA LEU A 234 -41.37 0.81 12.39
C LEU A 234 -41.18 -0.71 12.23
N SER A 235 -41.85 -1.48 13.08
CA SER A 235 -41.66 -2.94 13.16
C SER A 235 -42.73 -3.78 12.47
N ARG A 236 -43.83 -3.16 12.03
CA ARG A 236 -44.97 -3.82 11.36
C ARG A 236 -45.48 -2.94 10.22
N ASN A 237 -46.03 -3.59 9.20
CA ASN A 237 -46.74 -2.89 8.13
C ASN A 237 -47.95 -2.14 8.71
N ASP A 238 -48.20 -0.96 8.16
CA ASP A 238 -49.34 -0.12 8.51
C ASP A 238 -50.15 0.13 7.24
N GLN A 239 -51.26 -0.60 7.11
CA GLN A 239 -52.15 -0.48 5.96
C GLN A 239 -52.86 0.88 5.92
N ALA A 240 -53.13 1.50 7.08
CA ALA A 240 -53.79 2.81 7.15
C ALA A 240 -52.84 3.93 6.71
N GLY A 241 -51.54 3.79 7.02
CA GLY A 241 -50.47 4.66 6.55
C GLY A 241 -49.91 4.34 5.16
N GLY A 242 -50.45 3.34 4.46
CA GLY A 242 -49.98 2.93 3.12
C GLY A 242 -48.61 2.23 3.10
N ILE A 243 -48.14 1.72 4.24
CA ILE A 243 -46.83 1.08 4.39
C ILE A 243 -46.99 -0.43 4.29
N ASN A 244 -46.49 -1.00 3.18
CA ASN A 244 -46.49 -2.43 2.94
C ASN A 244 -45.11 -2.91 2.48
N ILE A 245 -44.24 -3.23 3.43
CA ILE A 245 -42.88 -3.70 3.18
C ILE A 245 -42.83 -5.22 3.34
N ASP A 246 -42.25 -5.86 2.34
CA ASP A 246 -42.25 -7.30 2.23
C ASP A 246 -41.30 -7.95 3.25
N GLY A 247 -41.86 -8.77 4.15
CA GLY A 247 -41.08 -9.45 5.20
C GLY A 247 -40.71 -8.58 6.40
N LEU A 248 -41.29 -7.38 6.55
CA LEU A 248 -41.16 -6.55 7.74
C LEU A 248 -41.79 -7.27 8.95
N SER A 249 -41.04 -7.36 10.05
CA SER A 249 -41.52 -7.97 11.29
C SER A 249 -40.74 -7.48 12.51
N PRO A 250 -41.29 -7.59 13.73
CA PRO A 250 -40.58 -7.22 14.95
C PRO A 250 -39.23 -7.90 15.13
N LYS A 251 -39.08 -9.12 14.60
CA LYS A 251 -37.83 -9.87 14.69
C LYS A 251 -36.75 -9.38 13.70
N LEU A 252 -37.13 -8.74 12.60
CA LEU A 252 -36.22 -8.46 11.48
C LEU A 252 -36.14 -6.98 11.09
N HIS A 253 -37.01 -6.11 11.60
CA HIS A 253 -37.03 -4.69 11.21
C HIS A 253 -35.68 -3.99 11.39
N ARG A 254 -34.95 -4.30 12.47
CA ARG A 254 -33.60 -3.74 12.73
C ARG A 254 -32.55 -4.21 11.75
N LEU A 255 -32.71 -5.41 11.18
CA LEU A 255 -31.86 -5.85 10.09
C LEU A 255 -32.20 -5.11 8.79
N MET A 256 -33.50 -4.95 8.55
CA MET A 256 -34.03 -4.41 7.29
C MET A 256 -33.79 -2.89 7.17
N SER A 257 -33.98 -2.15 8.26
CA SER A 257 -33.84 -0.70 8.32
C SER A 257 -32.38 -0.29 8.52
N LEU A 258 -31.85 0.49 7.56
CA LEU A 258 -30.46 0.94 7.60
C LEU A 258 -30.17 1.88 8.78
N GLY A 259 -31.20 2.47 9.37
CA GLY A 259 -31.10 3.32 10.55
C GLY A 259 -30.58 2.60 11.80
N HIS A 260 -30.76 1.28 11.92
CA HIS A 260 -30.24 0.51 13.06
C HIS A 260 -28.82 -0.04 12.82
N ASP A 261 -28.19 0.20 11.67
CA ASP A 261 -26.79 -0.19 11.50
C ASP A 261 -25.88 0.68 12.38
N PRO A 262 -24.96 0.10 13.16
CA PRO A 262 -24.10 0.87 14.07
C PRO A 262 -23.25 1.97 13.39
N ILE A 263 -22.96 1.84 12.09
CA ILE A 263 -22.19 2.83 11.33
C ILE A 263 -23.07 3.53 10.30
N LEU A 264 -23.80 2.76 9.47
CA LEU A 264 -24.64 3.34 8.43
C LEU A 264 -25.84 4.10 9.01
N GLY A 265 -26.27 3.79 10.23
CA GLY A 265 -27.31 4.54 10.95
C GLY A 265 -26.95 6.01 11.17
N PHE A 266 -25.67 6.35 11.33
CA PHE A 266 -25.24 7.75 11.42
C PHE A 266 -25.38 8.52 10.09
N VAL A 267 -25.52 7.81 8.97
CA VAL A 267 -25.81 8.40 7.67
C VAL A 267 -27.31 8.31 7.39
N PHE A 268 -27.83 7.09 7.23
CA PHE A 268 -29.21 6.83 6.84
C PHE A 268 -30.19 7.15 7.96
N GLY A 269 -29.91 6.77 9.21
CA GLY A 269 -30.77 7.08 10.35
C GLY A 269 -30.87 8.59 10.63
N VAL A 270 -29.78 9.34 10.45
CA VAL A 270 -29.82 10.82 10.54
C VAL A 270 -30.68 11.41 9.42
N ILE A 271 -30.48 10.96 8.16
CA ILE A 271 -31.30 11.39 7.02
C ILE A 271 -32.78 11.06 7.26
N ASP A 272 -33.07 9.87 7.77
CA ASP A 272 -34.41 9.39 8.05
C ASP A 272 -35.10 10.20 9.15
N ILE A 273 -34.40 10.56 10.22
CA ILE A 273 -34.93 11.48 11.25
C ILE A 273 -35.22 12.86 10.68
N LEU A 274 -34.30 13.39 9.86
CA LEU A 274 -34.47 14.72 9.27
C LEU A 274 -35.61 14.78 8.24
N ARG A 275 -35.92 13.65 7.60
CA ARG A 275 -36.97 13.57 6.56
C ARG A 275 -38.29 12.99 7.07
N GLY A 276 -38.31 12.41 8.27
CA GLY A 276 -39.48 11.65 8.76
C GLY A 276 -39.69 10.34 7.99
N THR A 277 -38.60 9.77 7.46
CA THR A 277 -38.65 8.56 6.63
C THR A 277 -38.08 7.34 7.35
N MET A 278 -38.27 6.18 6.74
CA MET A 278 -37.55 4.95 7.04
C MET A 278 -36.95 4.39 5.75
N THR A 279 -35.62 4.26 5.72
CA THR A 279 -34.88 3.61 4.64
C THR A 279 -34.67 2.14 5.00
N THR A 280 -35.29 1.23 4.24
CA THR A 280 -35.38 -0.20 4.58
C THR A 280 -35.21 -1.10 3.36
N ILE A 281 -34.71 -2.32 3.58
CA ILE A 281 -34.51 -3.33 2.54
C ILE A 281 -35.50 -4.47 2.76
N ASP A 282 -36.31 -4.78 1.75
CA ASP A 282 -37.30 -5.85 1.84
C ASP A 282 -36.67 -7.26 1.77
N LYS A 283 -37.49 -8.30 1.96
CA LYS A 283 -37.05 -9.71 1.88
C LYS A 283 -36.46 -10.11 0.52
N ASN A 284 -36.70 -9.33 -0.53
CA ASN A 284 -36.24 -9.57 -1.90
C ASN A 284 -34.96 -8.78 -2.22
N GLY A 285 -34.45 -7.96 -1.30
CA GLY A 285 -33.26 -7.13 -1.49
C GLY A 285 -33.54 -5.78 -2.16
N ILE A 286 -34.79 -5.36 -2.21
CA ILE A 286 -35.19 -4.07 -2.78
C ILE A 286 -35.17 -3.00 -1.70
N LEU A 287 -34.52 -1.88 -2.00
CA LEU A 287 -34.46 -0.71 -1.13
C LEU A 287 -35.75 0.11 -1.26
N HIS A 288 -36.36 0.44 -0.13
CA HIS A 288 -37.54 1.28 -0.01
C HIS A 288 -37.24 2.48 0.89
N VAL A 289 -37.78 3.64 0.53
CA VAL A 289 -37.83 4.82 1.41
C VAL A 289 -39.29 5.16 1.59
N VAL A 290 -39.78 5.02 2.83
CA VAL A 290 -41.20 5.23 3.15
C VAL A 290 -41.33 6.36 4.18
N ASN A 291 -42.39 7.17 4.07
CA ASN A 291 -42.71 8.18 5.07
C ASN A 291 -43.35 7.50 6.29
N THR A 292 -42.77 7.68 7.47
CA THR A 292 -43.18 6.98 8.69
C THR A 292 -43.37 7.90 9.89
N GLY A 293 -42.99 9.17 9.78
CA GLY A 293 -43.13 10.13 10.86
C GLY A 293 -42.93 11.57 10.41
N ASN A 294 -42.79 12.44 11.39
CA ASN A 294 -42.54 13.85 11.16
C ASN A 294 -41.04 14.13 11.01
N ALA A 295 -40.70 14.99 10.06
CA ALA A 295 -39.34 15.48 9.87
C ALA A 295 -38.87 16.28 11.10
N SER A 296 -37.60 16.11 11.47
CA SER A 296 -36.88 16.99 12.41
C SER A 296 -35.99 17.97 11.64
N SER A 297 -35.79 19.18 12.16
CA SER A 297 -34.89 20.17 11.58
C SER A 297 -33.50 20.21 12.22
N ASN A 298 -33.27 19.47 13.31
CA ASN A 298 -32.04 19.56 14.10
C ASN A 298 -31.10 18.37 13.86
N VAL A 299 -30.00 18.64 13.13
CA VAL A 299 -29.00 17.62 12.77
C VAL A 299 -28.29 17.05 14.01
N LEU A 300 -27.93 17.89 14.98
CA LEU A 300 -27.24 17.43 16.19
C LEU A 300 -28.16 16.55 17.04
N GLU A 301 -29.44 16.92 17.16
CA GLU A 301 -30.44 16.10 17.81
C GLU A 301 -30.63 14.76 17.09
N ALA A 302 -30.65 14.76 15.76
CA ALA A 302 -30.76 13.53 14.96
C ALA A 302 -29.57 12.59 15.20
N ILE A 303 -28.33 13.12 15.23
CA ILE A 303 -27.12 12.35 15.55
C ILE A 303 -27.21 11.74 16.96
N LEU A 304 -27.61 12.54 17.95
CA LEU A 304 -27.76 12.06 19.33
C LEU A 304 -28.86 11.01 19.46
N LYS A 305 -29.98 11.15 18.73
CA LYS A 305 -31.06 10.17 18.69
C LYS A 305 -30.61 8.85 18.07
N VAL A 306 -29.89 8.86 16.95
CA VAL A 306 -29.32 7.63 16.37
C VAL A 306 -28.45 6.90 17.37
N PHE A 307 -27.54 7.62 18.03
CA PHE A 307 -26.66 7.04 19.03
C PHE A 307 -27.44 6.46 20.22
N ALA A 308 -28.36 7.24 20.79
CA ALA A 308 -29.18 6.83 21.92
C ALA A 308 -30.08 5.63 21.60
N HIS A 309 -30.71 5.63 20.42
CA HIS A 309 -31.57 4.54 19.93
C HIS A 309 -30.78 3.25 19.75
N THR A 310 -29.62 3.34 19.09
CA THR A 310 -28.71 2.19 18.90
C THR A 310 -28.30 1.60 20.25
N LEU A 311 -27.90 2.44 21.21
CA LEU A 311 -27.52 1.98 22.56
C LEU A 311 -28.68 1.29 23.30
N SER A 312 -29.90 1.82 23.20
CA SER A 312 -31.07 1.22 23.86
C SER A 312 -31.44 -0.14 23.26
N ASP A 313 -31.10 -0.39 22.00
CA ASP A 313 -31.40 -1.64 21.30
C ASP A 313 -30.43 -2.79 21.60
N ILE A 314 -29.17 -2.50 21.97
CA ILE A 314 -28.14 -3.53 22.24
C ILE A 314 -28.59 -4.60 23.24
N PRO A 315 -29.09 -4.24 24.45
CA PRO A 315 -29.43 -5.23 25.47
C PRO A 315 -30.75 -5.97 25.20
N THR A 316 -31.53 -5.53 24.21
CA THR A 316 -32.82 -6.17 23.91
C THR A 316 -32.63 -7.62 23.37
N PRO A 317 -33.65 -8.48 23.44
CA PRO A 317 -33.52 -9.86 22.97
C PRO A 317 -33.12 -10.00 21.50
N ALA A 318 -33.63 -9.14 20.62
CA ALA A 318 -33.27 -9.15 19.20
C ALA A 318 -31.87 -8.56 18.92
N GLY A 319 -31.38 -7.69 19.80
CA GLY A 319 -30.11 -7.00 19.63
C GLY A 319 -30.08 -6.07 18.40
N VAL A 320 -28.89 -5.57 18.10
CA VAL A 320 -28.57 -4.74 16.92
C VAL A 320 -27.72 -5.57 15.97
N GLN A 321 -27.82 -5.36 14.66
CA GLN A 321 -26.94 -6.03 13.70
C GLN A 321 -25.47 -5.60 13.83
N PRO A 322 -24.51 -6.40 13.34
CA PRO A 322 -23.12 -5.96 13.20
C PRO A 322 -22.98 -4.77 12.22
N PRO A 323 -21.90 -3.97 12.32
CA PRO A 323 -21.67 -2.85 11.40
C PRO A 323 -21.56 -3.31 9.94
N PHE A 324 -22.18 -2.54 9.05
CA PHE A 324 -22.28 -2.79 7.60
C PHE A 324 -23.00 -4.09 7.21
N PHE A 325 -23.57 -4.83 8.17
CA PHE A 325 -24.13 -6.15 7.91
C PHE A 325 -25.41 -6.08 7.07
N SER A 326 -26.21 -5.01 7.20
CA SER A 326 -27.40 -4.80 6.38
C SER A 326 -27.10 -4.70 4.89
N LEU A 327 -25.88 -4.29 4.48
CA LEU A 327 -25.48 -4.20 3.07
C LEU A 327 -25.47 -5.56 2.37
N LEU A 328 -25.34 -6.67 3.10
CA LEU A 328 -25.47 -8.00 2.51
C LEU A 328 -26.85 -8.20 1.87
N GLN A 329 -27.89 -7.51 2.36
CA GLN A 329 -29.23 -7.59 1.79
C GLN A 329 -29.34 -6.89 0.44
N CYS A 330 -28.44 -5.97 0.11
CA CYS A 330 -28.39 -5.28 -1.20
C CYS A 330 -27.74 -6.14 -2.30
N ILE A 331 -27.13 -7.27 -1.94
CA ILE A 331 -26.48 -8.16 -2.91
C ILE A 331 -27.55 -9.05 -3.55
N ASN A 332 -28.10 -8.57 -4.67
CA ASN A 332 -29.19 -9.21 -5.41
C ASN A 332 -28.74 -10.39 -6.28
N THR A 333 -27.89 -11.26 -5.73
CA THR A 333 -27.43 -12.49 -6.37
C THR A 333 -27.62 -13.69 -5.44
N LYS A 334 -27.57 -14.89 -6.01
CA LYS A 334 -27.56 -16.12 -5.20
C LYS A 334 -26.24 -16.21 -4.46
N SER A 335 -26.31 -16.52 -3.18
CA SER A 335 -25.15 -16.84 -2.36
C SER A 335 -24.69 -18.28 -2.59
N PRO A 336 -23.44 -18.63 -2.25
CA PRO A 336 -22.97 -20.01 -2.27
C PRO A 336 -23.55 -20.86 -1.13
N PHE A 337 -24.33 -20.29 -0.21
CA PHE A 337 -24.83 -20.97 0.98
C PHE A 337 -26.14 -21.71 0.75
N THR A 338 -26.25 -22.86 1.39
CA THR A 338 -27.48 -23.67 1.49
C THR A 338 -27.92 -23.71 2.95
N LEU A 339 -29.13 -23.22 3.23
CA LEU A 339 -29.66 -23.12 4.60
C LEU A 339 -30.44 -24.36 5.03
N ARG A 340 -30.75 -25.27 4.09
CA ARG A 340 -31.51 -26.51 4.30
C ARG A 340 -30.77 -27.68 3.65
N GLU A 341 -31.16 -28.90 3.99
CA GLU A 341 -30.55 -30.14 3.48
C GLU A 341 -30.83 -30.39 1.99
N ASN A 342 -31.87 -29.78 1.44
CA ASN A 342 -32.25 -29.93 0.03
C ASN A 342 -31.24 -29.35 -0.98
N GLY A 343 -30.13 -28.76 -0.51
CA GLY A 343 -29.05 -28.25 -1.36
C GLY A 343 -29.38 -26.97 -2.14
N ALA A 344 -30.56 -26.37 -1.94
CA ALA A 344 -30.96 -25.16 -2.64
C ALA A 344 -30.19 -23.94 -2.13
N THR A 345 -29.51 -23.24 -3.05
CA THR A 345 -28.84 -21.97 -2.74
C THR A 345 -29.86 -20.86 -2.54
N VAL A 346 -29.56 -19.94 -1.62
CA VAL A 346 -30.42 -18.80 -1.27
C VAL A 346 -29.74 -17.47 -1.60
N SER A 347 -30.50 -16.39 -1.72
CA SER A 347 -29.94 -15.04 -1.86
C SER A 347 -29.17 -14.59 -0.61
N TYR A 348 -28.25 -13.63 -0.77
CA TYR A 348 -27.54 -13.02 0.37
C TYR A 348 -28.49 -12.36 1.38
N THR A 349 -29.59 -11.77 0.92
CA THR A 349 -30.68 -11.25 1.77
C THR A 349 -31.21 -12.32 2.73
N ASN A 350 -31.48 -13.52 2.21
CA ASN A 350 -31.95 -14.64 3.03
C ASN A 350 -30.87 -15.19 3.97
N VAL A 351 -29.60 -15.18 3.56
CA VAL A 351 -28.47 -15.52 4.45
C VAL A 351 -28.39 -14.53 5.61
N ALA A 352 -28.41 -13.22 5.35
CA ALA A 352 -28.35 -12.19 6.38
C ALA A 352 -29.53 -12.31 7.38
N ARG A 353 -30.75 -12.49 6.86
CA ARG A 353 -31.96 -12.69 7.67
C ARG A 353 -31.88 -13.96 8.53
N PHE A 354 -31.36 -15.04 7.97
CA PHE A 354 -31.13 -16.30 8.70
C PHE A 354 -30.09 -16.11 9.81
N MET A 355 -28.97 -15.47 9.50
CA MET A 355 -27.90 -15.22 10.47
C MET A 355 -28.41 -14.37 11.64
N TYR A 356 -28.98 -13.20 11.35
CA TYR A 356 -29.49 -12.30 12.38
C TYR A 356 -30.58 -12.95 13.24
N SER A 357 -31.54 -13.67 12.61
CA SER A 357 -32.59 -14.41 13.33
C SER A 357 -32.06 -15.50 14.28
N ASN A 358 -30.81 -15.90 14.10
CA ASN A 358 -30.12 -16.90 14.90
C ASN A 358 -29.09 -16.31 15.86
N GLY A 359 -29.19 -15.00 16.19
CA GLY A 359 -28.34 -14.36 17.19
C GLY A 359 -27.04 -13.78 16.63
N TYR A 360 -26.94 -13.64 15.31
CA TYR A 360 -25.82 -12.94 14.67
C TYR A 360 -25.99 -11.42 14.80
N ASP A 361 -25.86 -10.93 16.02
CA ASP A 361 -26.07 -9.55 16.42
C ASP A 361 -24.76 -8.92 16.97
N LEU A 362 -24.85 -7.69 17.48
CA LEU A 362 -23.73 -6.92 17.96
C LEU A 362 -23.05 -7.53 19.19
N ARG A 363 -23.76 -8.34 19.98
CA ARG A 363 -23.19 -9.07 21.13
C ARG A 363 -22.31 -10.22 20.64
N HIS A 364 -22.79 -10.95 19.65
CA HIS A 364 -21.96 -11.94 18.98
C HIS A 364 -20.80 -11.28 18.22
N PHE A 365 -21.01 -10.11 17.61
CA PHE A 365 -19.92 -9.33 17.01
C PHE A 365 -18.84 -8.92 18.01
N ALA A 366 -19.22 -8.50 19.22
CA ALA A 366 -18.28 -8.24 20.30
C ALA A 366 -17.48 -9.50 20.68
N THR A 367 -18.15 -10.66 20.73
CA THR A 367 -17.48 -11.95 20.94
C THR A 367 -16.49 -12.29 19.81
N MET A 368 -16.93 -12.17 18.55
CA MET A 368 -16.11 -12.38 17.35
C MET A 368 -14.88 -11.47 17.32
N SER A 369 -15.00 -10.26 17.87
CA SER A 369 -13.92 -9.25 17.93
C SER A 369 -12.75 -9.63 18.84
N LEU A 370 -12.90 -10.66 19.68
CA LEU A 370 -11.77 -11.24 20.42
C LEU A 370 -10.68 -11.76 19.47
N VAL A 371 -11.07 -12.30 18.32
CA VAL A 371 -10.16 -12.90 17.33
C VAL A 371 -9.22 -11.84 16.73
N PRO A 372 -9.71 -10.79 16.03
CA PRO A 372 -8.82 -9.73 15.54
C PRO A 372 -8.15 -8.95 16.67
N GLY A 373 -8.81 -8.84 17.83
CA GLY A 373 -8.23 -8.21 19.01
C GLY A 373 -6.95 -8.89 19.50
N ILE A 374 -6.91 -10.22 19.53
CA ILE A 374 -5.72 -10.99 19.90
C ILE A 374 -4.60 -10.79 18.89
N ILE A 375 -4.90 -10.83 17.59
CA ILE A 375 -3.91 -10.61 16.53
C ILE A 375 -3.25 -9.24 16.68
N GLU A 376 -4.07 -8.20 16.75
CA GLU A 376 -3.63 -6.81 16.88
C GLU A 376 -2.82 -6.61 18.17
N LEU A 377 -3.25 -7.21 19.29
CA LEU A 377 -2.56 -7.14 20.57
C LEU A 377 -1.18 -7.79 20.51
N VAL A 378 -1.11 -9.07 20.14
CA VAL A 378 0.12 -9.87 20.16
C VAL A 378 1.17 -9.29 19.20
N ILE A 379 0.77 -8.98 17.95
CA ILE A 379 1.71 -8.47 16.94
C ILE A 379 2.19 -7.07 17.30
N ARG A 380 1.32 -6.18 17.77
CA ARG A 380 1.74 -4.82 18.14
C ARG A 380 2.61 -4.82 19.39
N ILE A 381 2.33 -5.65 20.39
CA ILE A 381 3.19 -5.79 21.57
C ILE A 381 4.59 -6.23 21.13
N TYR A 382 4.69 -7.33 20.39
CA TYR A 382 5.97 -7.82 19.88
C TYR A 382 6.70 -6.75 19.07
N TYR A 383 6.01 -6.12 18.11
CA TYR A 383 6.62 -5.17 17.21
C TYR A 383 7.10 -3.91 17.94
N ASN A 384 6.35 -3.44 18.93
CA ASN A 384 6.72 -2.32 19.77
C ASN A 384 7.90 -2.67 20.70
N MET A 385 7.94 -3.88 21.28
CA MET A 385 9.06 -4.35 22.10
C MET A 385 10.35 -4.45 21.28
N LYS A 386 10.29 -5.03 20.09
CA LYS A 386 11.43 -5.16 19.18
C LYS A 386 11.97 -3.79 18.73
N ASN A 387 11.09 -2.81 18.58
CA ASN A 387 11.44 -1.45 18.18
C ASN A 387 11.33 -0.46 19.35
N PHE A 388 11.71 -0.86 20.57
CA PHE A 388 11.50 -0.07 21.79
C PHE A 388 12.02 1.38 21.68
N LYS A 389 13.21 1.58 21.10
CA LYS A 389 13.79 2.93 20.87
C LYS A 389 12.91 3.80 19.96
N SER A 390 12.22 3.19 18.99
CA SER A 390 11.31 3.91 18.09
C SER A 390 10.02 4.38 18.76
N LEU A 391 9.67 3.85 19.94
CA LEU A 391 8.46 4.27 20.68
C LEU A 391 8.61 5.69 21.24
N PHE A 392 9.83 6.08 21.61
CA PHE A 392 10.15 7.41 22.12
C PHE A 392 10.58 8.38 21.02
N THR A 393 10.76 7.88 19.79
CA THR A 393 11.10 8.69 18.62
C THR A 393 9.81 9.01 17.87
N LYS A 394 9.39 10.28 17.83
CA LYS A 394 8.09 10.70 17.27
C LYS A 394 7.87 10.33 15.79
N ASN A 395 8.90 9.95 15.04
CA ASN A 395 8.80 9.70 13.61
C ASN A 395 9.17 8.26 13.26
N LYS A 396 8.17 7.37 13.21
CA LYS A 396 8.36 6.03 12.66
C LYS A 396 8.45 6.12 11.12
N ASN A 397 9.59 5.72 10.56
CA ASN A 397 9.83 5.63 9.12
C ASN A 397 8.70 4.84 8.42
N ILE A 398 8.32 5.22 7.19
CA ILE A 398 7.31 4.54 6.36
C ILE A 398 7.59 3.03 6.26
N GLN A 399 8.86 2.63 6.22
CA GLN A 399 9.28 1.23 6.20
C GLN A 399 8.77 0.46 7.42
N HIS A 400 8.86 1.06 8.61
CA HIS A 400 8.34 0.45 9.84
C HIS A 400 6.82 0.29 9.79
N LYS A 401 6.10 1.25 9.22
CA LYS A 401 4.65 1.17 9.07
C LYS A 401 4.26 0.08 8.08
N CYS A 402 4.93 0.02 6.94
CA CYS A 402 4.72 -1.00 5.91
C CYS A 402 4.98 -2.40 6.45
N LYS A 403 6.07 -2.60 7.21
CA LYS A 403 6.39 -3.90 7.80
C LYS A 403 5.31 -4.35 8.79
N LEU A 404 4.92 -3.51 9.75
CA LEU A 404 3.85 -3.83 10.69
C LEU A 404 2.53 -4.15 9.98
N ALA A 405 2.16 -3.33 8.98
CA ALA A 405 0.94 -3.55 8.20
C ALA A 405 0.97 -4.90 7.47
N SER A 406 2.11 -5.26 6.85
CA SER A 406 2.27 -6.57 6.20
C SER A 406 2.10 -7.75 7.17
N MET A 407 2.65 -7.64 8.39
CA MET A 407 2.53 -8.69 9.41
C MET A 407 1.07 -8.87 9.85
N LEU A 408 0.37 -7.76 10.13
CA LEU A 408 -1.04 -7.78 10.49
C LEU A 408 -1.90 -8.34 9.35
N THR A 409 -1.68 -7.91 8.12
CA THR A 409 -2.43 -8.42 6.96
C THR A 409 -2.27 -9.92 6.78
N MET A 410 -1.07 -10.45 6.90
CA MET A 410 -0.85 -11.89 6.82
C MET A 410 -1.53 -12.64 7.96
N ALA A 411 -1.41 -12.15 9.20
CA ALA A 411 -2.01 -12.81 10.36
C ALA A 411 -3.54 -12.86 10.26
N HIS A 412 -4.16 -11.75 9.85
CA HIS A 412 -5.59 -11.70 9.59
C HIS A 412 -6.00 -12.63 8.43
N SER A 413 -5.20 -12.70 7.37
CA SER A 413 -5.47 -13.59 6.23
C SER A 413 -5.41 -15.07 6.62
N VAL A 414 -4.40 -15.46 7.40
CA VAL A 414 -4.26 -16.84 7.92
C VAL A 414 -5.42 -17.18 8.85
N THR A 415 -5.78 -16.25 9.75
CA THR A 415 -6.89 -16.44 10.69
C THR A 415 -8.24 -16.53 9.97
N MET A 416 -8.47 -15.73 8.94
CA MET A 416 -9.63 -15.84 8.06
C MET A 416 -9.70 -17.20 7.36
N GLY A 417 -8.56 -17.73 6.92
CA GLY A 417 -8.46 -19.11 6.42
C GLY A 417 -8.89 -20.14 7.46
N GLY A 418 -8.49 -19.97 8.73
CA GLY A 418 -8.95 -20.78 9.85
C GLY A 418 -10.47 -20.67 10.10
N ASN A 419 -11.05 -19.46 9.98
CA ASN A 419 -12.50 -19.28 10.06
C ASN A 419 -13.25 -20.02 8.94
N VAL A 420 -12.72 -20.05 7.72
CA VAL A 420 -13.28 -20.86 6.62
C VAL A 420 -13.26 -22.35 6.97
N VAL A 421 -12.18 -22.85 7.59
CA VAL A 421 -12.13 -24.24 8.10
C VAL A 421 -13.19 -24.46 9.19
N LYS A 422 -13.40 -23.50 10.10
CA LYS A 422 -14.46 -23.55 11.13
C LYS A 422 -15.85 -23.67 10.48
N MET A 423 -16.10 -22.88 9.45
CA MET A 423 -17.36 -22.93 8.71
C MET A 423 -17.56 -24.28 8.01
N TRP A 424 -16.52 -24.82 7.39
CA TRP A 424 -16.55 -26.13 6.74
C TRP A 424 -16.90 -27.25 7.74
N ILE A 425 -16.24 -27.29 8.90
CA ILE A 425 -16.54 -28.24 10.00
C ILE A 425 -17.98 -28.05 10.51
N SER A 426 -18.47 -26.81 10.47
CA SER A 426 -19.85 -26.45 10.82
C SER A 426 -20.86 -26.69 9.69
N GLY A 427 -20.56 -27.54 8.71
CA GLY A 427 -21.49 -27.87 7.61
C GLY A 427 -21.79 -26.71 6.66
N TRP A 428 -20.85 -25.76 6.54
CA TRP A 428 -21.03 -24.46 5.88
C TRP A 428 -22.14 -23.61 6.49
N ASN A 429 -22.33 -23.69 7.81
CA ASN A 429 -23.25 -22.82 8.53
C ASN A 429 -22.79 -21.36 8.45
N PRO A 430 -23.57 -20.45 7.82
CA PRO A 430 -23.15 -19.06 7.66
C PRO A 430 -23.02 -18.32 9.00
N VAL A 431 -23.70 -18.74 10.08
CA VAL A 431 -23.52 -18.09 11.40
C VAL A 431 -22.15 -18.34 12.03
N ALA A 432 -21.37 -19.28 11.52
CA ALA A 432 -19.99 -19.52 11.97
C ALA A 432 -18.98 -18.53 11.36
N PHE A 433 -19.38 -17.77 10.33
CA PHE A 433 -18.53 -16.76 9.70
C PHE A 433 -18.13 -15.69 10.72
N ASN A 434 -16.86 -15.34 10.79
CA ASN A 434 -16.39 -14.28 11.70
C ASN A 434 -16.38 -12.92 10.99
N TRP A 435 -17.47 -12.14 11.13
CA TRP A 435 -17.59 -10.83 10.49
C TRP A 435 -16.58 -9.80 11.01
N SER A 436 -16.21 -9.89 12.31
CA SER A 436 -15.24 -8.97 12.89
C SER A 436 -13.84 -9.18 12.30
N GLU A 437 -13.42 -10.44 12.16
CA GLU A 437 -12.15 -10.79 11.52
C GLU A 437 -12.15 -10.38 10.05
N PHE A 438 -13.25 -10.58 9.33
CA PHE A 438 -13.38 -10.13 7.93
C PHE A 438 -13.21 -8.60 7.80
N LEU A 439 -13.81 -7.81 8.69
CA LEU A 439 -13.66 -6.35 8.69
C LEU A 439 -12.22 -5.93 9.07
N ALA A 440 -11.61 -6.59 10.05
CA ALA A 440 -10.23 -6.32 10.45
C ALA A 440 -9.23 -6.65 9.33
N MET A 441 -9.40 -7.81 8.69
CA MET A 441 -8.63 -8.21 7.51
C MET A 441 -8.77 -7.18 6.39
N SER A 442 -10.01 -6.79 6.05
CA SER A 442 -10.29 -5.79 5.01
C SER A 442 -9.61 -4.45 5.30
N LYS A 443 -9.70 -3.97 6.54
CA LYS A 443 -9.00 -2.75 7.00
C LYS A 443 -7.48 -2.89 6.88
N SER A 444 -6.93 -4.04 7.25
CA SER A 444 -5.48 -4.29 7.18
C SER A 444 -4.99 -4.25 5.72
N TYR A 445 -5.74 -4.83 4.78
CA TYR A 445 -5.41 -4.80 3.35
C TYR A 445 -5.40 -3.38 2.80
N VAL A 446 -6.45 -2.59 3.07
CA VAL A 446 -6.52 -1.18 2.65
C VAL A 446 -5.35 -0.39 3.23
N THR A 447 -4.99 -0.63 4.50
CA THR A 447 -3.85 0.01 5.16
C THR A 447 -2.53 -0.35 4.49
N THR A 448 -2.32 -1.63 4.17
CA THR A 448 -1.13 -2.11 3.49
C THR A 448 -0.99 -1.49 2.09
N ILE A 449 -2.08 -1.45 1.31
CA ILE A 449 -2.07 -0.81 -0.03
C ILE A 449 -1.75 0.68 0.08
N LYS A 450 -2.39 1.39 1.03
CA LYS A 450 -2.14 2.82 1.24
C LYS A 450 -0.67 3.09 1.58
N LEU A 451 -0.10 2.31 2.51
CA LEU A 451 1.29 2.47 2.93
C LEU A 451 2.29 2.09 1.82
N GLN A 452 1.97 1.09 1.01
CA GLN A 452 2.77 0.75 -0.17
C GLN A 452 2.77 1.89 -1.18
N LYS A 453 1.62 2.55 -1.40
CA LYS A 453 1.53 3.74 -2.26
C LYS A 453 2.33 4.91 -1.69
N GLU A 454 2.23 5.18 -0.39
CA GLU A 454 3.03 6.22 0.27
C GLU A 454 4.54 5.95 0.14
N ARG A 455 4.97 4.69 0.33
CA ARG A 455 6.37 4.28 0.12
C ARG A 455 6.80 4.45 -1.33
N GLN A 456 5.95 4.14 -2.30
CA GLN A 456 6.27 4.34 -3.71
C GLN A 456 6.44 5.83 -4.04
N ASN A 457 5.55 6.68 -3.54
CA ASN A 457 5.67 8.12 -3.73
C ASN A 457 6.99 8.67 -3.14
N GLU A 458 7.43 8.18 -1.97
CA GLU A 458 8.71 8.60 -1.38
C GLU A 458 9.92 8.17 -2.22
N ILE A 459 9.85 6.99 -2.84
CA ILE A 459 10.86 6.50 -3.79
C ILE A 459 10.88 7.40 -5.04
N ASP A 460 9.71 7.71 -5.59
CA ASP A 460 9.57 8.54 -6.79
C ASP A 460 10.07 9.97 -6.55
N ASP A 461 9.74 10.56 -5.40
CA ASP A 461 10.22 11.88 -4.98
C ASP A 461 11.75 11.89 -4.81
N TYR A 462 12.33 10.84 -4.24
CA TYR A 462 13.78 10.71 -4.10
C TYR A 462 14.47 10.70 -5.47
N PHE A 463 13.98 9.90 -6.40
CA PHE A 463 14.55 9.82 -7.74
C PHE A 463 14.35 11.12 -8.52
N THR A 464 13.18 11.75 -8.40
CA THR A 464 12.90 13.03 -9.07
C THR A 464 13.88 14.11 -8.61
N LYS A 465 14.11 14.24 -7.29
CA LYS A 465 15.10 15.19 -6.75
C LYS A 465 16.52 14.88 -7.19
N ALA A 466 16.89 13.59 -7.22
CA ALA A 466 18.20 13.18 -7.71
C ALA A 466 18.39 13.54 -9.19
N TRP A 467 17.35 13.38 -10.02
CA TRP A 467 17.35 13.81 -11.42
C TRP A 467 17.46 15.32 -11.57
N GLU A 468 16.71 16.10 -10.79
CA GLU A 468 16.77 17.57 -10.78
C GLU A 468 18.16 18.07 -10.38
N GLU A 469 18.79 17.46 -9.38
CA GLU A 469 20.14 17.82 -8.95
C GLU A 469 21.17 17.56 -10.06
N ILE A 470 21.08 16.42 -10.74
CA ILE A 470 21.94 16.11 -11.90
C ILE A 470 21.73 17.13 -13.02
N TYR A 471 20.48 17.42 -13.35
CA TYR A 471 20.13 18.37 -14.41
C TYR A 471 20.66 19.78 -14.10
N SER A 472 20.49 20.25 -12.86
CA SER A 472 20.97 21.56 -12.42
C SER A 472 22.51 21.71 -12.44
N ARG A 473 23.26 20.61 -12.32
CA ARG A 473 24.72 20.61 -12.41
C ARG A 473 25.25 20.54 -13.84
N SER A 474 24.39 20.15 -14.78
CA SER A 474 24.73 20.04 -16.21
C SER A 474 24.46 21.30 -17.01
N LEU A 475 23.70 22.24 -16.44
CA LEU A 475 23.56 23.63 -16.88
C LEU A 475 24.63 24.49 -16.20
#